data_AF-A0A849E5U7-F1
#
_entry.id   AF-A0A849E5U7-F1
#
_cell.length_a   1.000
_cell.length_b   1.000
_cell.length_c   1.000
_cell.angle_alpha   90.00
_cell.angle_beta   90.00
_cell.angle_gamma   90.00
#
_symmetry.space_group_name_H-M   'P 1'
#
loop_
_entity.id
_entity.type
_entity.pdbx_description
1 polymer ?
#
loop_
_entity_poly.entity_id
_entity_poly.type
_entity_poly.pdbx_seq_one_letter_code
_entity_poly.pdbx_strand_id
1 'polypeptide(L)'
;MLKRFTASTFATAVTALAAVSMTSTSSLAEDAKVVELTQTACQFVEVEDKDHGYKSTKKADCEAINAKTADERLKTAKVMTLKPGKHVFRVTNKNVPYGLGFYLRGAGVSRLTLPKVSGGGLEQGVSKDYSINLTPGTYYFSCPLNTTPDYTIKVEG
;
A
#
# COMPACT_ATOMS: atom_id res chain seq x y z
N MET A 1 -21.55 90.29 16.49
CA MET A 1 -20.55 90.60 15.44
C MET A 1 -19.87 89.28 15.05
N LEU A 2 -20.15 88.82 13.84
CA LEU A 2 -19.81 87.51 13.30
C LEU A 2 -18.38 87.52 12.72
N LYS A 3 -17.50 86.58 13.09
CA LYS A 3 -16.21 86.36 12.41
C LYS A 3 -16.11 84.91 11.90
N ARG A 4 -16.41 84.82 10.59
CA ARG A 4 -15.82 83.97 9.54
C ARG A 4 -15.04 82.73 9.98
N PHE A 5 -15.42 81.57 9.44
CA PHE A 5 -14.45 80.60 8.93
C PHE A 5 -14.94 79.98 7.62
N THR A 6 -13.99 79.91 6.69
CA THR A 6 -14.07 79.60 5.27
C THR A 6 -14.27 78.10 5.03
N ALA A 7 -15.09 77.77 4.03
CA ALA A 7 -15.31 76.41 3.55
C ALA A 7 -14.08 75.89 2.78
N SER A 8 -13.67 74.65 3.07
CA SER A 8 -12.70 73.90 2.29
C SER A 8 -13.35 72.62 1.80
N THR A 9 -13.33 72.46 0.47
CA THR A 9 -13.80 71.33 -0.33
C THR A 9 -13.20 70.00 0.11
N PHE A 10 -14.04 68.97 0.30
CA PHE A 10 -13.59 67.58 0.38
C PHE A 10 -13.91 66.85 -0.92
N ALA A 11 -12.84 66.40 -1.58
CA ALA A 11 -12.89 65.57 -2.77
C ALA A 11 -13.24 64.12 -2.39
N THR A 12 -14.16 63.54 -3.14
CA THR A 12 -14.59 62.14 -3.09
C THR A 12 -13.50 61.23 -3.66
N ALA A 13 -12.92 60.36 -2.83
CA ALA A 13 -12.07 59.26 -3.27
C ALA A 13 -12.89 57.97 -3.32
N VAL A 14 -13.09 57.44 -4.53
CA VAL A 14 -13.73 56.14 -4.78
C VAL A 14 -12.66 55.05 -4.63
N THR A 15 -12.72 54.27 -3.56
CA THR A 15 -11.87 53.09 -3.35
C THR A 15 -12.50 51.87 -4.04
N ALA A 16 -11.88 51.43 -5.14
CA ALA A 16 -12.21 50.16 -5.78
C ALA A 16 -11.59 49.00 -4.96
N LEU A 17 -12.43 48.16 -4.34
CA LEU A 17 -12.01 46.92 -3.69
C LEU A 17 -11.84 45.83 -4.77
N ALA A 18 -10.61 45.48 -5.10
CA ALA A 18 -10.31 44.28 -5.89
C ALA A 18 -10.27 43.06 -4.94
N ALA A 19 -11.30 42.22 -5.00
CA ALA A 19 -11.33 40.95 -4.30
C ALA A 19 -10.39 39.94 -5.00
N VAL A 20 -9.21 39.72 -4.44
CA VAL A 20 -8.30 38.65 -4.86
C VAL A 20 -8.83 37.34 -4.29
N SER A 21 -9.53 36.57 -5.12
CA SER A 21 -9.95 35.22 -4.80
C SER A 21 -8.72 34.31 -4.67
N MET A 22 -8.32 34.02 -3.43
CA MET A 22 -7.34 32.97 -3.13
C MET A 22 -7.97 31.61 -3.44
N THR A 23 -7.75 31.09 -4.65
CA THR A 23 -8.04 29.70 -4.98
C THR A 23 -6.98 28.83 -4.31
N SER A 24 -7.28 28.40 -3.08
CA SER A 24 -6.57 27.32 -2.40
C SER A 24 -6.70 26.05 -3.24
N THR A 25 -5.66 25.73 -4.01
CA THR A 25 -5.53 24.43 -4.65
C THR A 25 -5.15 23.43 -3.57
N SER A 26 -6.15 22.86 -2.91
CA SER A 26 -5.97 21.67 -2.09
C SER A 26 -5.48 20.55 -3.00
N SER A 27 -4.18 20.25 -2.97
CA SER A 27 -3.66 19.02 -3.56
C SER A 27 -4.32 17.86 -2.82
N LEU A 28 -5.25 17.17 -3.48
CA LEU A 28 -5.77 15.89 -3.00
C LEU A 28 -4.58 14.91 -3.02
N ALA A 29 -3.87 14.80 -1.90
CA ALA A 29 -3.05 13.64 -1.66
C ALA A 29 -4.01 12.45 -1.61
N GLU A 30 -4.05 11.66 -2.68
CA GLU A 30 -4.80 10.41 -2.71
C GLU A 30 -4.27 9.56 -1.54
N ASP A 31 -5.13 9.34 -0.53
CA ASP A 31 -4.79 8.50 0.62
C ASP A 31 -4.35 7.14 0.10
N ALA A 32 -3.18 6.68 0.52
CA ALA A 32 -2.61 5.44 0.02
C ALA A 32 -3.56 4.27 0.34
N LYS A 33 -3.93 3.50 -0.69
CA LYS A 33 -4.82 2.35 -0.51
C LYS A 33 -4.12 1.30 0.35
N VAL A 34 -4.77 0.91 1.44
CA VAL A 34 -4.27 -0.15 2.32
C VAL A 34 -4.74 -1.51 1.81
N VAL A 35 -3.80 -2.43 1.63
CA VAL A 35 -4.03 -3.84 1.30
C VAL A 35 -3.64 -4.66 2.53
N GLU A 36 -4.63 -5.31 3.15
CA GLU A 36 -4.41 -6.15 4.32
C GLU A 36 -4.08 -7.59 3.89
N LEU A 37 -3.05 -8.15 4.50
CA LEU A 37 -2.54 -9.49 4.22
C LEU A 37 -2.18 -10.20 5.53
N THR A 38 -2.63 -11.43 5.69
CA THR A 38 -2.42 -12.25 6.88
C THR A 38 -1.62 -13.50 6.51
N GLN A 39 -0.49 -13.67 7.19
CA GLN A 39 0.31 -14.88 7.12
C GLN A 39 -0.07 -15.82 8.27
N THR A 40 -0.48 -17.03 7.89
CA THR A 40 -0.40 -18.24 8.72
C THR A 40 0.73 -19.11 8.19
N ALA A 41 0.97 -20.27 8.78
CA ALA A 41 2.05 -21.13 8.30
C ALA A 41 1.88 -21.44 6.81
N CYS A 42 2.93 -21.16 6.03
CA CYS A 42 3.08 -21.52 4.61
C CYS A 42 2.11 -20.83 3.64
N GLN A 43 1.39 -19.79 4.07
CA GLN A 43 0.27 -19.22 3.33
C GLN A 43 0.07 -17.70 3.56
N PHE A 44 -0.49 -17.01 2.56
CA PHE A 44 -1.28 -15.78 2.75
C PHE A 44 -2.77 -16.07 2.58
N VAL A 45 -3.60 -15.70 3.57
CA VAL A 45 -4.98 -16.18 3.68
C VAL A 45 -5.90 -15.53 2.65
N GLU A 46 -5.80 -14.21 2.44
CA GLU A 46 -6.75 -13.41 1.65
C GLU A 46 -6.74 -13.74 0.16
N VAL A 47 -5.62 -14.24 -0.36
CA VAL A 47 -5.48 -14.64 -1.77
C VAL A 47 -5.83 -16.09 -2.03
N GLU A 48 -5.97 -16.90 -0.98
CA GLU A 48 -6.38 -18.30 -1.10
C GLU A 48 -7.82 -18.54 -0.59
N ASP A 49 -8.51 -17.47 -0.17
CA ASP A 49 -9.89 -17.42 0.31
C ASP A 49 -10.23 -18.37 1.49
N LYS A 50 -9.21 -19.00 2.10
CA LYS A 50 -9.35 -19.85 3.30
C LYS A 50 -8.01 -20.02 4.01
N ASP A 51 -8.05 -20.32 5.30
CA ASP A 51 -6.87 -20.81 6.04
C ASP A 51 -6.77 -22.33 5.84
N HIS A 52 -5.63 -22.81 5.33
CA HIS A 52 -5.39 -24.24 5.15
C HIS A 52 -5.12 -24.99 6.46
N GLY A 53 -4.91 -24.27 7.57
CA GLY A 53 -4.67 -24.87 8.87
C GLY A 53 -3.30 -25.55 8.99
N TYR A 54 -2.35 -25.21 8.12
CA TYR A 54 -0.99 -25.70 8.24
C TYR A 54 -0.39 -25.29 9.59
N LYS A 55 0.47 -26.15 10.12
CA LYS A 55 1.22 -25.91 11.35
C LYS A 55 2.70 -26.11 11.04
N SER A 56 3.51 -25.16 11.45
CA SER A 56 4.95 -25.20 11.27
C SER A 56 5.64 -24.40 12.37
N THR A 57 6.79 -24.88 12.80
CA THR A 57 7.69 -24.16 13.71
C THR A 57 9.04 -23.83 13.05
N LYS A 58 9.23 -24.21 11.78
CA LYS A 58 10.46 -23.98 11.03
C LYS A 58 10.19 -23.90 9.52
N LYS A 59 10.97 -23.06 8.84
CA LYS A 59 10.92 -22.85 7.38
C LYS A 59 10.85 -24.13 6.54
N ALA A 60 11.61 -25.16 6.94
CA ALA A 60 11.70 -26.44 6.23
C ALA A 60 10.35 -27.17 6.11
N ASP A 61 9.44 -27.02 7.08
CA ASP A 61 8.11 -27.64 6.97
C ASP A 61 7.31 -26.98 5.83
N CYS A 62 7.39 -25.64 5.73
CA CYS A 62 6.73 -24.90 4.67
C CYS A 62 7.36 -25.14 3.30
N GLU A 63 8.66 -25.36 3.22
CA GLU A 63 9.31 -25.85 1.99
C GLU A 63 8.70 -27.20 1.55
N ALA A 64 8.60 -28.16 2.48
CA ALA A 64 8.07 -29.48 2.17
C ALA A 64 6.56 -29.47 1.83
N ILE A 65 5.77 -28.64 2.52
CA ILE A 65 4.33 -28.47 2.26
C ILE A 65 4.10 -27.81 0.91
N ASN A 66 4.78 -26.69 0.66
CA ASN A 66 4.55 -25.90 -0.56
C ASN A 66 5.14 -26.58 -1.80
N ALA A 67 6.21 -27.38 -1.68
CA ALA A 67 6.68 -28.23 -2.77
C ALA A 67 5.61 -29.22 -3.30
N LYS A 68 4.60 -29.57 -2.47
CA LYS A 68 3.53 -30.51 -2.83
C LYS A 68 2.20 -29.83 -3.16
N THR A 69 1.99 -28.61 -2.68
CA THR A 69 0.66 -27.98 -2.64
C THR A 69 0.59 -26.64 -3.37
N ALA A 70 1.73 -25.97 -3.60
CA ALA A 70 1.75 -24.63 -4.16
C ALA A 70 1.11 -24.57 -5.55
N ASP A 71 1.46 -25.50 -6.45
CA ASP A 71 0.97 -25.48 -7.83
C ASP A 71 -0.56 -25.59 -7.90
N GLU A 72 -1.16 -26.49 -7.12
CA GLU A 72 -2.63 -26.61 -7.09
C GLU A 72 -3.29 -25.40 -6.44
N ARG A 73 -2.70 -24.85 -5.36
CA ARG A 73 -3.22 -23.66 -4.69
C ARG A 73 -3.16 -22.43 -5.58
N LEU A 74 -2.09 -22.26 -6.36
CA LEU A 74 -1.91 -21.13 -7.28
C LEU A 74 -2.91 -21.13 -8.44
N LYS A 75 -3.42 -22.30 -8.87
CA LYS A 75 -4.46 -22.38 -9.92
C LYS A 75 -5.78 -21.74 -9.47
N THR A 76 -6.07 -21.79 -8.18
CA THR A 76 -7.32 -21.25 -7.60
C THR A 76 -7.11 -19.96 -6.82
N ALA A 77 -5.86 -19.58 -6.54
CA ALA A 77 -5.54 -18.35 -5.82
C ALA A 77 -6.03 -17.13 -6.59
N LYS A 78 -6.62 -16.18 -5.86
CA LYS A 78 -7.11 -14.93 -6.41
C LYS A 78 -5.94 -14.07 -6.91
N VAL A 79 -6.06 -13.63 -8.17
CA VAL A 79 -5.21 -12.58 -8.70
C VAL A 79 -5.72 -11.23 -8.20
N MET A 80 -4.87 -10.48 -7.51
CA MET A 80 -5.25 -9.16 -6.98
C MET A 80 -5.04 -8.09 -8.05
N THR A 81 -6.10 -7.37 -8.43
CA THR A 81 -6.00 -6.23 -9.35
C THR A 81 -5.97 -4.92 -8.60
N LEU A 82 -4.93 -4.11 -8.81
CA LEU A 82 -4.74 -2.80 -8.20
C LEU A 82 -4.55 -1.73 -9.28
N LYS A 83 -4.86 -0.47 -8.95
CA LYS A 83 -4.53 0.68 -9.80
C LYS A 83 -3.06 1.09 -9.59
N PRO A 84 -2.40 1.71 -10.59
CA PRO A 84 -1.13 2.39 -10.37
C PRO A 84 -1.23 3.44 -9.25
N GLY A 85 -0.13 3.73 -8.56
CA GLY A 85 -0.08 4.74 -7.49
C GLY A 85 0.42 4.21 -6.16
N LYS A 86 0.20 4.99 -5.09
CA LYS A 86 0.66 4.67 -3.73
C LYS A 86 -0.23 3.61 -3.08
N HIS A 87 0.40 2.55 -2.59
CA HIS A 87 -0.24 1.49 -1.80
C HIS A 87 0.55 1.22 -0.53
N VAL A 88 -0.16 0.78 0.51
CA VAL A 88 0.43 0.26 1.75
C VAL A 88 -0.03 -1.18 1.92
N PHE A 89 0.92 -2.12 1.93
CA PHE A 89 0.62 -3.50 2.29
C PHE A 89 0.77 -3.64 3.80
N ARG A 90 -0.33 -3.83 4.52
CA ARG A 90 -0.32 -4.14 5.96
C ARG A 90 -0.30 -5.64 6.13
N VAL A 91 0.84 -6.17 6.55
CA VAL A 91 1.08 -7.61 6.61
C VAL A 91 1.17 -8.05 8.07
N THR A 92 0.39 -9.06 8.45
CA THR A 92 0.35 -9.60 9.80
C THR A 92 0.89 -11.03 9.83
N ASN A 93 1.82 -11.34 10.72
CA ASN A 93 2.08 -12.73 11.11
C ASN A 93 1.10 -13.11 12.21
N LYS A 94 0.10 -13.94 11.91
CA LYS A 94 -0.97 -14.27 12.85
C LYS A 94 -0.48 -15.19 13.97
N ASN A 95 0.21 -16.27 13.62
CA ASN A 95 0.46 -17.39 14.54
C ASN A 95 1.71 -18.23 14.22
N VAL A 96 2.60 -17.77 13.35
CA VAL A 96 3.83 -18.51 13.03
C VAL A 96 4.90 -18.16 14.07
N PRO A 97 5.47 -19.14 14.79
CA PRO A 97 6.32 -18.91 15.96
C PRO A 97 7.78 -18.61 15.60
N TYR A 98 8.00 -17.85 14.52
CA TYR A 98 9.30 -17.34 14.10
C TYR A 98 9.11 -16.07 13.26
N GLY A 99 10.16 -15.26 13.17
CA GLY A 99 10.14 -14.02 12.40
C GLY A 99 9.88 -14.25 10.92
N LEU A 100 8.85 -13.59 10.39
CA LEU A 100 8.48 -13.61 8.98
C LEU A 100 8.90 -12.30 8.28
N GLY A 101 8.65 -12.26 6.98
CA GLY A 101 8.85 -11.08 6.16
C GLY A 101 7.80 -10.92 5.08
N PHE A 102 8.02 -9.94 4.22
CA PHE A 102 7.22 -9.68 3.04
C PHE A 102 8.16 -9.29 1.91
N TYR A 103 7.86 -9.74 0.70
CA TYR A 103 8.59 -9.33 -0.49
C TYR A 103 7.66 -9.21 -1.68
N LEU A 104 7.44 -7.99 -2.15
CA LEU A 104 6.75 -7.68 -3.39
C LEU A 104 7.78 -7.23 -4.44
N ARG A 105 7.68 -7.80 -5.64
CA ARG A 105 8.59 -7.57 -6.78
C ARG A 105 7.90 -7.77 -8.12
N GLY A 106 8.46 -7.23 -9.19
CA GLY A 106 8.02 -7.57 -10.55
C GLY A 106 8.14 -9.07 -10.85
N ALA A 107 7.22 -9.60 -11.66
CA ALA A 107 7.26 -11.00 -12.09
C ALA A 107 8.40 -11.27 -13.08
N GLY A 108 9.03 -12.45 -12.98
CA GLY A 108 10.09 -12.87 -13.90
C GLY A 108 11.23 -11.84 -14.03
N VAL A 109 11.55 -11.45 -15.26
CA VAL A 109 12.60 -10.45 -15.56
C VAL A 109 12.21 -9.03 -15.15
N SER A 110 10.91 -8.73 -15.02
CA SER A 110 10.41 -7.41 -14.63
C SER A 110 10.79 -7.04 -13.20
N ARG A 111 11.27 -7.99 -12.38
CA ARG A 111 11.89 -7.71 -11.06
C ARG A 111 13.07 -6.74 -11.13
N LEU A 112 13.66 -6.56 -12.31
CA LEU A 112 14.81 -5.69 -12.54
C LEU A 112 14.41 -4.23 -12.74
N THR A 113 13.18 -3.97 -13.21
CA THR A 113 12.72 -2.65 -13.63
C THR A 113 11.53 -2.14 -12.82
N LEU A 114 10.65 -3.04 -12.36
CA LEU A 114 9.49 -2.66 -11.58
C LEU A 114 9.84 -2.37 -10.11
N PRO A 115 9.09 -1.47 -9.46
CA PRO A 115 9.18 -1.21 -8.02
C PRO A 115 9.17 -2.48 -7.18
N LYS A 116 9.89 -2.46 -6.07
CA LYS A 116 9.95 -3.57 -5.11
C LYS A 116 9.95 -3.04 -3.68
N VAL A 117 9.38 -3.81 -2.77
CA VAL A 117 9.43 -3.55 -1.33
C VAL A 117 9.65 -4.87 -0.60
N SER A 118 10.55 -4.86 0.38
CA SER A 118 10.82 -6.03 1.22
C SER A 118 11.16 -5.61 2.64
N GLY A 119 10.83 -6.47 3.59
CA GLY A 119 11.31 -6.34 4.96
C GLY A 119 10.92 -7.54 5.81
N GLY A 120 11.45 -7.56 7.02
CA GLY A 120 11.27 -8.65 7.99
C GLY A 120 10.84 -8.16 9.37
N GLY A 121 11.03 -9.04 10.35
CA GLY A 121 10.66 -8.79 11.74
C GLY A 121 9.14 -8.77 11.95
N LEU A 122 8.42 -9.56 11.17
CA LEU A 122 7.04 -9.94 11.47
C LEU A 122 7.07 -11.11 12.46
N GLU A 123 7.38 -10.81 13.71
CA GLU A 123 7.28 -11.79 14.81
C GLU A 123 5.83 -12.23 15.00
N GLN A 124 5.61 -13.30 15.76
CA GLN A 124 4.26 -13.82 16.01
C GLN A 124 3.33 -12.73 16.57
N GLY A 125 2.19 -12.52 15.92
CA GLY A 125 1.19 -11.51 16.29
C GLY A 125 1.49 -10.09 15.78
N VAL A 126 2.63 -9.86 15.14
CA VAL A 126 3.04 -8.51 14.68
C VAL A 126 2.45 -8.20 13.31
N SER A 127 2.00 -6.96 13.15
CA SER A 127 1.62 -6.35 11.88
C SER A 127 2.59 -5.23 11.49
N LYS A 128 2.93 -5.12 10.21
CA LYS A 128 3.79 -4.04 9.66
C LYS A 128 3.29 -3.55 8.31
N ASP A 129 3.54 -2.28 8.05
CA ASP A 129 3.18 -1.59 6.81
C ASP A 129 4.37 -1.52 5.84
N TYR A 130 4.11 -1.88 4.58
CA TYR A 130 5.07 -1.86 3.49
C TYR A 130 4.55 -0.95 2.37
N SER A 131 5.05 0.28 2.34
CA SER A 131 4.65 1.28 1.36
C SER A 131 5.37 1.10 0.03
N ILE A 132 4.65 1.23 -1.07
CA ILE A 132 5.19 1.16 -2.43
C ILE A 132 4.37 2.03 -3.39
N ASN A 133 5.05 2.63 -4.37
CA ASN A 133 4.38 3.29 -5.49
C ASN A 133 4.39 2.34 -6.69
N LEU A 134 3.24 1.73 -6.99
CA LEU A 134 3.10 0.74 -8.05
C LEU A 134 2.97 1.41 -9.42
N THR A 135 3.70 0.89 -10.40
CA THR A 135 3.51 1.20 -11.83
C THR A 135 2.79 0.04 -12.53
N PRO A 136 2.16 0.26 -13.71
CA PRO A 136 1.54 -0.81 -14.46
C PRO A 136 2.47 -2.01 -14.68
N GLY A 137 1.93 -3.23 -14.54
CA GLY A 137 2.68 -4.46 -14.71
C GLY A 137 2.21 -5.61 -13.82
N THR A 138 2.88 -6.75 -13.96
CA THR A 138 2.64 -7.94 -13.15
C THR A 138 3.70 -8.07 -12.06
N TYR A 139 3.24 -8.28 -10.84
CA TYR A 139 4.06 -8.43 -9.65
C TYR A 139 3.78 -9.76 -8.97
N TYR A 140 4.77 -10.25 -8.25
CA TYR A 140 4.61 -11.28 -7.24
C TYR A 140 4.82 -10.72 -5.85
N PHE A 141 4.04 -11.24 -4.90
CA PHE A 141 4.38 -11.12 -3.50
C PHE A 141 4.48 -12.50 -2.83
N SER A 142 5.39 -12.60 -1.88
CA SER A 142 5.58 -13.81 -1.07
C SER A 142 6.31 -13.49 0.23
N CYS A 143 6.46 -14.50 1.09
CA CYS A 143 7.31 -14.45 2.27
C CYS A 143 8.37 -15.55 2.17
N PRO A 144 9.64 -15.22 1.86
CA PRO A 144 10.71 -16.23 1.75
C PRO A 144 10.98 -17.01 3.04
N LEU A 145 10.68 -16.41 4.20
CA LEU A 145 10.88 -17.04 5.52
C LEU A 145 9.75 -18.01 5.89
N ASN A 146 8.52 -17.75 5.43
CA ASN A 146 7.36 -18.63 5.53
C ASN A 146 7.20 -19.55 4.29
N THR A 147 8.14 -19.42 3.36
CA THR A 147 8.23 -20.15 2.09
C THR A 147 6.93 -20.15 1.26
N THR A 148 6.14 -19.08 1.31
CA THR A 148 4.84 -19.04 0.62
C THR A 148 5.02 -19.08 -0.92
N PRO A 149 4.01 -19.55 -1.67
CA PRO A 149 3.96 -19.36 -3.12
C PRO A 149 4.11 -17.89 -3.54
N ASP A 150 4.44 -17.68 -4.82
CA ASP A 150 4.45 -16.36 -5.46
C ASP A 150 3.03 -16.00 -5.93
N TYR A 151 2.32 -15.19 -5.15
CA TYR A 151 0.96 -14.75 -5.47
C TYR A 151 0.98 -13.57 -6.42
N THR A 152 0.01 -13.51 -7.33
CA THR A 152 0.00 -12.53 -8.42
C THR A 152 -0.77 -11.27 -8.08
N ILE A 153 -0.13 -10.12 -8.32
CA ILE A 153 -0.78 -8.81 -8.41
C ILE A 153 -0.69 -8.32 -9.85
N LYS A 154 -1.81 -7.86 -10.39
CA LYS A 154 -1.88 -7.11 -11.65
C LYS A 154 -2.13 -5.64 -11.35
N VAL A 155 -1.26 -4.78 -11.86
CA VAL A 155 -1.41 -3.33 -11.74
C VAL A 155 -1.82 -2.79 -13.10
N GLU A 156 -3.08 -2.35 -13.20
CA GLU A 156 -3.76 -1.97 -14.44
C GLU A 156 -4.59 -0.70 -14.20
N GLY A 157 -4.76 0.14 -15.22
CA GLY A 157 -5.43 1.44 -15.15
C GLY A 157 -6.52 1.59 -16.20
#